data_AF-A0A380MSL2-F1
#
_entry.id   AF-A0A380MSL2-F1
#
_cell.length_a   1.000
_cell.length_b   1.000
_cell.length_c   1.000
_cell.angle_alpha   90.00
_cell.angle_beta   90.00
_cell.angle_gamma   90.00
#
_symmetry.space_group_name_H-M   'P 1'
#
loop_
_entity.id
_entity.type
_entity.pdbx_description
1 polymer ?
#
loop_
_entity_poly.entity_id
_entity_poly.type
_entity_poly.pdbx_seq_one_letter_code
_entity_poly.pdbx_strand_id
1 'polypeptide(L)' 'MDNAAFHKRSDVQAIIEEHGHEILWLPPYSPDLNPIEKMWAWIKQIRKEWRMDCIDTLFFYLLWIGLGFR' A
#
# COMPACT_ATOMS: atom_id res chain seq x y z
N MET A 1 8.87 -3.77 4.74
CA MET A 1 8.50 -2.42 5.20
C MET A 1 9.51 -1.44 4.66
N ASP A 2 9.06 -0.32 4.09
CA ASP A 2 9.97 0.74 3.64
C ASP A 2 10.61 1.46 4.84
N ASN A 3 11.54 2.38 4.56
CA ASN A 3 12.31 3.09 5.59
C ASN A 3 11.66 4.39 6.10
N ALA A 4 10.36 4.62 5.89
CA ALA A 4 9.70 5.81 6.41
C ALA A 4 9.90 5.95 7.93
N ALA A 5 10.17 7.17 8.41
CA ALA A 5 10.58 7.40 9.79
C ALA A 5 9.56 6.87 10.82
N PHE A 6 8.26 6.95 10.50
CA PHE A 6 7.19 6.46 11.37
C PHE A 6 7.11 4.93 11.45
N HIS A 7 7.63 4.19 10.47
CA HIS A 7 7.75 2.73 10.55
C HIS A 7 8.80 2.30 11.58
N LYS A 8 9.79 3.15 11.86
CA LYS A 8 10.90 2.86 12.78
C LYS A 8 10.60 3.19 14.24
N ARG A 9 9.40 3.66 14.56
CA ARG A 9 9.01 3.94 15.94
C ARG A 9 8.92 2.63 16.73
N SER A 10 9.36 2.66 17.98
CA SER A 10 9.38 1.49 18.86
C SER A 10 7.99 0.95 19.16
N ASP A 11 6.98 1.81 19.28
CA ASP A 11 5.59 1.40 19.52
C ASP A 11 4.99 0.62 18.34
N VAL A 12 5.30 1.02 17.11
CA VAL A 12 4.89 0.29 15.89
C VAL A 12 5.54 -1.10 15.85
N GLN A 13 6.83 -1.20 16.17
CA GLN A 13 7.54 -2.48 16.16
C GLN A 13 7.02 -3.42 17.26
N ALA A 14 6.78 -2.90 18.46
CA ALA A 14 6.24 -3.66 19.58
C ALA A 14 4.88 -4.28 19.26
N ILE A 15 3.96 -3.54 18.63
CA ILE A 15 2.64 -4.06 18.25
C ILE A 15 2.77 -5.19 17.21
N ILE A 16 3.68 -5.04 16.24
CA ILE A 16 3.91 -6.06 15.21
C ILE A 16 4.43 -7.36 15.84
N GLU A 17 5.42 -7.25 16.74
CA GLU A 17 6.01 -8.39 17.47
C GLU A 17 4.99 -9.05 18.42
N GLU A 18 4.17 -8.26 19.13
CA GLU A 18 3.11 -8.76 20.02
C GLU A 18 2.11 -9.66 19.28
N HIS A 19 1.86 -9.38 17.99
CA HIS A 19 0.98 -10.17 17.14
C HIS A 19 1.72 -11.31 16.40
N GLY A 20 2.97 -11.60 16.76
CA GLY A 20 3.76 -12.72 16.23
C GLY A 20 4.28 -12.49 14.80
N HIS A 21 4.41 -11.23 14.38
CA HIS A 21 4.95 -10.88 13.08
C HIS A 21 6.39 -10.38 13.17
N GLU A 22 7.16 -10.59 12.10
CA GLU A 22 8.52 -10.07 11.97
C GLU A 22 8.57 -9.00 10.86
N ILE A 23 9.42 -8.00 11.06
CA ILE A 23 9.59 -6.90 10.09
C ILE A 23 10.75 -7.21 9.14
N LEU A 24 10.40 -7.45 7.86
CA LEU A 24 11.38 -7.44 6.78
C LEU A 24 11.63 -6.01 6.30
N TRP A 25 12.79 -5.44 6.64
CA TRP A 25 13.19 -4.12 6.15
C TRP A 25 13.71 -4.18 4.70
N LEU A 26 13.25 -3.26 3.87
CA LEU A 26 13.78 -3.10 2.52
C LEU A 26 15.08 -2.27 2.54
N PRO A 27 16.01 -2.49 1.61
CA PRO A 27 17.15 -1.58 1.42
C PRO A 27 16.69 -0.13 1.14
N PRO A 28 17.47 0.88 1.55
CA PRO A 28 17.15 2.27 1.25
C PRO A 28 16.98 2.53 -0.25
N TYR A 29 15.96 3.31 -0.60
CA TYR A 29 15.66 3.69 -1.99
C TYR A 29 15.45 2.51 -2.96
N SER A 30 14.93 1.38 -2.47
CA SER A 30 14.58 0.20 -3.30
C SER A 30 13.06 0.01 -3.43
N PRO A 31 12.33 0.94 -4.10
CA PRO A 31 10.90 0.80 -4.32
C PRO A 31 10.55 -0.39 -5.22
N ASP A 32 11.49 -0.82 -6.08
CA ASP A 32 11.38 -2.00 -6.94
C ASP A 32 11.22 -3.31 -6.14
N LEU A 33 11.74 -3.35 -4.91
CA LEU A 33 11.61 -4.48 -3.99
C LEU A 33 10.32 -4.44 -3.15
N ASN A 34 9.49 -3.39 -3.29
CA ASN A 34 8.22 -3.27 -2.60
C ASN A 34 7.05 -3.67 -3.53
N PRO A 35 6.42 -4.85 -3.37
CA PRO A 35 5.39 -5.32 -4.29
C PRO A 35 4.18 -4.38 -4.44
N ILE A 36 3.87 -3.60 -3.39
CA ILE A 36 2.75 -2.66 -3.41
C ILE A 36 2.93 -1.54 -4.45
N GLU A 37 4.17 -1.21 -4.84
CA GLU A 37 4.45 -0.17 -5.84
C GLU A 37 3.89 -0.54 -7.22
N LYS A 38 3.94 -1.83 -7.57
CA LYS A 38 3.34 -2.33 -8.82
C LYS A 38 1.81 -2.20 -8.80
N MET A 39 1.20 -2.52 -7.66
CA MET A 39 -0.25 -2.33 -7.46
C MET A 39 -0.63 -0.85 -7.59
N TRP A 40 0.13 0.05 -6.96
CA TRP A 40 -0.11 1.49 -7.07
C TRP A 40 0.08 2.03 -8.49
N ALA A 41 1.05 1.54 -9.26
CA ALA A 41 1.22 1.91 -10.66
C ALA A 41 -0.04 1.58 -11.48
N TRP A 42 -0.60 0.38 -11.28
CA TRP A 42 -1.83 -0.05 -11.93
C TRP A 42 -3.07 0.76 -11.49
N ILE A 43 -3.25 0.99 -10.18
CA ILE A 43 -4.34 1.84 -9.67
C ILE A 43 -4.28 3.26 -10.25
N LYS A 44 -3.07 3.84 -10.33
CA LYS A 44 -2.86 5.18 -10.93
C LYS A 44 -3.24 5.21 -12.41
N GLN A 45 -2.99 4.12 -13.14
CA GLN A 45 -3.43 4.00 -14.54
C GLN A 45 -4.96 4.00 -14.64
N ILE A 46 -5.66 3.18 -13.85
CA ILE A 46 -7.13 3.14 -13.81
C ILE A 46 -7.70 4.53 -13.50
N ARG A 47 -7.19 5.19 -12.46
CA ARG A 47 -7.62 6.55 -12.08
C ARG A 47 -7.45 7.54 -13.24
N LYS A 48 -6.34 7.45 -13.98
CA LYS A 48 -6.06 8.32 -15.14
C LYS A 48 -7.04 8.09 -16.29
N GLU A 49 -7.46 6.85 -16.50
CA GLU A 49 -8.42 6.48 -17.55
C GLU A 49 -9.85 6.93 -17.19
N TRP A 50 -10.28 6.70 -15.94
CA TRP A 50 -11.65 7.01 -15.52
C TRP A 50 -11.94 8.50 -15.36
N ARG A 51 -10.93 9.29 -14.95
CA ARG A 51 -11.04 10.75 -14.75
C ARG A 51 -12.28 11.17 -13.94
N MET A 52 -12.70 10.32 -13.00
CA MET A 52 -13.80 10.61 -12.08
C MET A 52 -13.45 11.85 -11.25
N ASP A 53 -14.43 12.74 -11.10
CA ASP A 53 -14.35 13.98 -10.33
C ASP A 53 -14.88 13.84 -8.90
N CYS A 54 -15.65 12.78 -8.63
CA CYS A 54 -16.11 12.43 -7.29
C CYS A 54 -15.19 11.40 -6.62
N ILE A 55 -14.64 11.77 -5.46
CA ILE A 55 -13.75 10.92 -4.66
C ILE A 55 -14.46 9.68 -4.11
N ASP A 56 -15.72 9.81 -3.69
CA ASP A 56 -16.50 8.70 -3.14
C ASP A 56 -16.78 7.65 -4.23
N THR A 57 -17.14 8.11 -5.42
CA THR A 57 -17.32 7.25 -6.59
C THR A 57 -16.02 6.54 -6.96
N LEU A 58 -14.90 7.26 -6.98
CA LEU A 58 -13.58 6.67 -7.25
C LEU A 58 -13.24 5.56 -6.24
N PHE A 59 -13.40 5.82 -4.95
CA PHE A 59 -13.12 4.81 -3.91
C PHE A 59 -14.07 3.62 -3.97
N PHE A 60 -15.38 3.85 -4.20
CA PHE A 60 -16.36 2.77 -4.34
C PHE A 60 -15.93 1.77 -5.43
N TYR A 61 -15.55 2.27 -6.61
CA TYR A 61 -15.15 1.39 -7.71
C TYR A 61 -13.76 0.78 -7.52
N LEU A 62 -12.79 1.49 -6.92
CA LEU A 62 -11.47 0.91 -6.62
C LEU A 62 -11.58 -0.22 -5.59
N LEU A 63 -12.44 -0.08 -4.57
CA LEU A 63 -12.72 -1.14 -3.59
C LEU A 63 -13.43 -2.33 -4.25
N TRP A 64 -14.37 -2.07 -5.16
CA TRP A 64 -15.04 -3.12 -5.92
C TRP A 64 -14.07 -3.93 -6.80
N ILE A 65 -13.15 -3.26 -7.49
CA ILE A 65 -12.09 -3.93 -8.27
C ILE A 65 -11.21 -4.82 -7.37
N GLY A 66 -10.83 -4.32 -6.18
CA GLY A 66 -10.00 -5.08 -5.24
C GLY A 66 -10.68 -6.32 -4.65
N LEU A 67 -12.01 -6.34 -4.59
CA LEU A 67 -12.81 -7.45 -4.06
C LEU A 67 -13.30 -8.44 -5.13
N GLY A 68 -13.23 -8.07 -6.42
CA GLY A 68 -13.71 -8.88 -7.55
C GLY A 68 -12.75 -9.94 -8.09
N PHE A 69 -11.55 -10.08 -7.52
CA PHE A 69 -10.58 -11.14 -7.83
C PHE A 69 -10.60 -12.27 -6.79
N ARG A 70 -11.78 -12.82 -6.52
CA ARG A 70 -11.95 -14.14 -5.89
C ARG A 70 -12.67 -15.08 -6.83
#